data_AF-A0A7K4HE13-F1
#
_entry.id   AF-A0A7K4HE13-F1
#
_cell.length_a   1.000
_cell.length_b   1.000
_cell.length_c   1.000
_cell.angle_alpha   90.00
_cell.angle_beta   90.00
_cell.angle_gamma   90.00
#
_symmetry.space_group_name_H-M   'P 1'
#
loop_
_entity.id
_entity.type
_entity.pdbx_description
1 polymer ?
#
loop_
_entity_poly.entity_id
_entity_poly.type
_entity_poly.pdbx_seq_one_letter_code
_entity_poly.pdbx_strand_id
1 'polypeptide(L)' 'MKVLLVYFSLGGRTKKVSEKIAEGLDISDVSIEFFEYTKKSREMIPEQNDIMKGDLSNFKYNESIMDLAP' A
#
# COMPACT_ATOMS: atom_id res chain seq x y z
N MET A 1 2.24 -6.50 20.32
CA MET A 1 2.46 -5.35 19.41
C MET A 1 1.47 -5.50 18.28
N LYS A 2 0.74 -4.45 17.92
CA LYS A 2 -0.20 -4.50 16.79
C LYS A 2 0.48 -3.95 15.54
N VAL A 3 0.30 -4.60 14.38
CA VAL A 3 0.95 -4.19 13.14
C VAL A 3 -0.07 -4.05 12.03
N LEU A 4 -0.14 -2.86 11.43
CA LEU A 4 -0.90 -2.62 10.20
C LEU A 4 0.01 -2.76 8.97
N LEU A 5 -0.36 -3.64 8.05
CA LEU A 5 0.25 -3.75 6.72
C LEU A 5 -0.71 -3.19 5.67
N VAL A 6 -0.42 -1.98 5.21
CA VAL A 6 -1.15 -1.35 4.11
C VAL A 6 -0.44 -1.65 2.79
N TYR A 7 -1.17 -2.11 1.79
CA TYR A 7 -0.61 -2.37 0.47
C TYR A 7 -1.50 -1.94 -0.69
N PHE A 8 -0.84 -1.68 -1.82
CA PHE A 8 -1.45 -1.38 -3.10
C PHE A 8 -1.03 -2.43 -4.14
N SER A 9 -1.93 -2.80 -5.05
CA SER A 9 -1.67 -3.83 -6.05
C SER A 9 -2.51 -3.62 -7.31
N LEU A 10 -1.85 -3.59 -8.47
CA LEU A 10 -2.51 -3.55 -9.79
C LEU A 10 -2.79 -4.95 -10.36
N GLY A 11 -2.13 -5.99 -9.83
CA GLY A 11 -2.11 -7.33 -10.44
C GLY A 11 -1.89 -8.47 -9.44
N GLY A 12 -2.25 -8.26 -8.17
CA GLY A 12 -2.21 -9.27 -7.11
C GLY A 12 -0.83 -9.64 -6.55
N ARG A 13 0.28 -9.25 -7.18
CA ARG A 13 1.64 -9.61 -6.69
C ARG A 13 1.96 -9.00 -5.32
N THR A 14 1.60 -7.74 -5.08
CA THR A 14 1.86 -7.08 -3.79
C THR A 14 1.07 -7.73 -2.66
N LYS A 15 -0.16 -8.22 -2.93
CA LYS A 15 -0.96 -8.95 -1.95
C LYS A 15 -0.19 -10.14 -1.35
N LYS A 16 0.40 -10.97 -2.21
CA LYS A 16 1.20 -12.13 -1.79
C LYS A 16 2.45 -11.74 -1.00
N VAL A 17 3.04 -10.58 -1.31
CA VAL A 17 4.18 -10.06 -0.56
C VAL A 17 3.72 -9.63 0.84
N SER A 18 2.61 -8.91 0.96
CA SER A 18 2.03 -8.50 2.25
C SER A 18 1.69 -9.71 3.12
N GLU A 19 1.09 -10.75 2.54
CA GLU A 19 0.80 -12.01 3.25
C GLU A 19 2.08 -12.67 3.78
N LYS A 20 3.14 -12.74 2.97
CA LYS A 20 4.44 -13.28 3.42
C LYS A 20 5.13 -12.44 4.50
N ILE A 21 4.97 -11.11 4.44
CA ILE A 21 5.48 -10.23 5.51
C ILE A 21 4.72 -10.52 6.80
N ALA A 22 3.40 -10.66 6.75
CA ALA A 22 2.59 -11.01 7.92
C ALA A 22 2.98 -12.37 8.51
N GLU A 23 3.16 -13.39 7.67
CA GLU A 23 3.64 -14.73 8.09
C GLU A 23 4.99 -14.66 8.80
N GLY A 24 5.94 -13.87 8.27
CA GLY A 24 7.29 -13.75 8.82
C GLY A 24 7.39 -12.92 10.10
N LEU A 25 6.37 -12.10 10.42
CA LEU A 25 6.37 -11.29 11.62
C LEU A 25 6.10 -12.13 12.89
N ASP A 26 5.48 -13.31 12.78
CA ASP A 26 5.12 -14.19 13.91
C ASP A 26 4.37 -13.47 15.04
N ILE A 27 3.50 -12.52 14.65
CA ILE A 27 2.67 -11.73 15.56
C ILE A 27 1.21 -12.12 15.32
N SER A 28 0.47 -12.44 16.39
CA SER A 28 -0.95 -12.80 16.32
C SER A 28 -1.88 -11.63 15.98
N ASP A 29 -1.36 -10.41 15.85
CA ASP A 29 -2.12 -9.15 15.78
C ASP A 29 -1.58 -8.30 14.59
N VAL A 30 -1.62 -8.90 13.40
CA VAL A 30 -1.29 -8.24 12.13
C VAL A 30 -2.57 -8.05 11.31
N SER A 31 -2.91 -6.80 11.05
CA SER A 31 -4.01 -6.40 10.17
C SER A 31 -3.45 -6.10 8.77
N ILE A 32 -4.02 -6.70 7.72
CA ILE A 32 -3.63 -6.43 6.33
C ILE A 32 -4.74 -5.67 5.64
N GLU A 33 -4.46 -4.45 5.21
CA GLU A 33 -5.42 -3.58 4.54
C GLU A 33 -5.04 -3.34 3.08
N PHE A 34 -6.01 -3.57 2.19
CA PHE A 34 -5.85 -3.29 0.76
C PHE A 34 -6.32 -1.88 0.46
N PHE A 35 -5.44 -1.08 -0.09
CA PHE A 35 -5.76 0.27 -0.53
C PHE A 35 -5.98 0.31 -2.03
N GLU A 36 -7.24 0.45 -2.45
CA GLU A 36 -7.59 0.59 -3.86
C GLU A 36 -7.32 2.03 -4.34
N TYR A 37 -6.45 2.17 -5.35
CA TYR A 37 -6.40 3.39 -6.13
C TYR A 37 -7.46 3.32 -7.22
N THR A 38 -8.41 4.25 -7.19
CA THR A 38 -9.49 4.37 -8.19
C THR A 38 -9.01 4.76 -9.58
N LYS A 39 -7.73 5.12 -9.76
CA LYS A 39 -7.13 5.47 -11.05
C LYS A 39 -6.81 4.22 -11.86
N LYS A 40 -6.99 4.28 -13.18
CA LYS A 40 -6.55 3.17 -14.04
C LYS A 40 -5.03 3.08 -14.02
N SER A 41 -4.51 1.86 -14.13
CA SER A 41 -3.06 1.58 -14.10
C SER A 41 -2.22 2.49 -15.03
N ARG A 42 -2.72 2.81 -16.23
CA ARG A 42 -2.05 3.72 -17.18
C ARG A 42 -1.97 5.17 -16.71
N GLU A 43 -2.94 5.63 -15.94
CA GLU A 43 -3.02 6.98 -15.38
C GLU A 43 -2.08 7.16 -14.18
N MET A 44 -1.63 6.04 -13.59
CA MET A 44 -0.70 6.03 -12.46
C MET A 44 0.78 5.99 -12.87
N ILE A 45 1.10 5.68 -14.13
CA ILE A 45 2.49 5.61 -14.62
C ILE A 45 3.25 6.94 -14.42
N PRO A 46 2.68 8.12 -14.73
CA PRO A 46 3.36 9.39 -14.49
C PRO A 46 3.65 9.62 -13.01
N GLU A 47 2.64 9.44 -12.16
CA GLU A 47 2.75 9.58 -10.69
C GLU A 47 3.79 8.60 -10.11
N GLN A 48 3.83 7.36 -10.60
CA GLN A 48 4.84 6.38 -10.21
C GLN A 48 6.26 6.84 -10.59
N ASN A 49 6.45 7.37 -11.80
CA ASN A 49 7.74 7.85 -12.26
C ASN A 49 8.23 9.09 -11.48
N ASP A 50 7.31 9.97 -11.10
CA ASP A 50 7.60 11.13 -10.26
C ASP A 50 8.06 10.67 -8.87
N ILE A 51 7.32 9.76 -8.24
CA ILE A 51 7.68 9.16 -6.94
C ILE A 51 9.06 8.48 -7.01
N MET A 52 9.34 7.72 -8.08
CA MET A 52 10.64 7.05 -8.27
C MET A 52 11.82 8.02 -8.38
N LYS A 53 11.57 9.26 -8.81
CA LYS A 53 12.56 10.34 -8.85
C LYS A 53 12.61 11.17 -7.55
N GLY A 54 11.77 10.84 -6.57
CA GLY A 54 11.61 11.59 -5.33
C GLY A 54 10.74 12.84 -5.47
N ASP A 55 10.05 13.02 -6.60
CA ASP A 55 9.09 14.12 -6.78
C ASP A 55 7.71 13.70 -6.24
N LEU A 56 7.29 14.35 -5.16
CA LEU A 56 5.99 14.13 -4.51
C LEU A 56 4.99 15.25 -4.80
N SER A 57 5.30 16.20 -5.68
CA SER A 57 4.47 17.38 -5.95
C SER A 57 3.06 17.03 -6.43
N ASN A 58 2.93 15.89 -7.12
CA ASN A 58 1.67 15.37 -7.65
C ASN A 58 1.14 14.16 -6.86
N PHE A 59 1.85 13.73 -5.82
CA PHE A 59 1.45 12.60 -5.00
C PHE A 59 0.25 13.00 -4.14
N LYS A 60 -0.88 12.30 -4.31
CA LYS A 60 -2.05 12.52 -3.47
C LYS A 60 -2.06 11.48 -2.35
N TYR A 61 -1.61 11.90 -1.18
CA TYR A 61 -1.77 11.11 0.03
C TYR A 61 -3.25 10.81 0.27
N ASN A 62 -3.59 9.55 0.55
CA ASN A 62 -4.94 9.19 0.93
C ASN A 62 -5.08 9.24 2.45
N GLU A 63 -5.81 10.25 2.95
CA GLU A 63 -5.98 10.48 4.37
C GLU A 63 -6.73 9.36 5.10
N SER A 64 -7.54 8.55 4.40
CA SER A 64 -8.25 7.43 5.03
C SER A 64 -7.32 6.33 5.56
N ILE A 65 -6.03 6.37 5.21
CA ILE A 65 -5.00 5.51 5.81
C ILE A 65 -4.84 5.80 7.31
N MET A 66 -5.08 7.04 7.76
CA MET A 66 -4.93 7.42 9.17
C MET A 66 -6.02 6.83 10.07
N ASP A 67 -7.17 6.47 9.51
CA ASP A 67 -8.29 5.89 10.24
C ASP A 67 -8.20 4.36 10.40
N LEU A 68 -7.20 3.73 9.78
CA LEU A 68 -6.99 2.30 9.85
C LEU A 68 -6.36 1.91 11.20
N ALA A 69 -7.06 1.07 11.95
CA ALA A 69 -6.54 0.53 13.20
C ALA A 69 -5.48 -0.56 12.91
N PRO A 70 -4.36 -0.57 13.65
CA PRO A 70 -3.40 -1.68 13.62
C PRO A 70 -3.95 -2.94 14.30
#